data_AF-A0A1M6EI32-F1
#
_entry.id   AF-A0A1M6EI32-F1
#
_cell.length_a   1.000
_cell.length_b   1.000
_cell.length_c   1.000
_cell.angle_alpha   90.00
_cell.angle_beta   90.00
_cell.angle_gamma   90.00
#
_symmetry.space_group_name_H-M   'P 1'
#
loop_
_entity.id
_entity.type
_entity.pdbx_description
1 polymer ?
#
loop_
_entity_poly.entity_id
_entity_poly.type
_entity_poly.pdbx_seq_one_letter_code
_entity_poly.pdbx_strand_id
1 'polypeptide(L)'
;MKIYNVFRRDESNAGDWYSPAFRYFPFLGQETLDIACDPAPEEPAILIFGGGGLISPGGSFKDIHRFFNDRHHCIGWGVGENWTINMDDGFYPKQPLHYPEWLSNFKLLGLRDFCNPYEHVPCASCFHEAFDQDYEVQHEVGIYQHKRMHLPKKGFPALSNNGADMNEKIAFIGSCETIVTNSYHGIYWALLLGKKVISVPFASKFYGISPDLTHCPPWDIDIDAAQAPEDPKAYLRECRDLNKQFGKKVESYISQLNQ
;
A
#
# COMPACT_ATOMS: atom_id res chain seq x y z
N MET A 1 -2.64 4.59 -27.39
CA MET A 1 -3.67 5.23 -26.53
C MET A 1 -3.01 6.06 -25.44
N LYS A 2 -3.70 7.04 -24.83
CA LYS A 2 -3.14 7.81 -23.69
C LYS A 2 -3.16 6.96 -22.41
N ILE A 3 -2.14 7.08 -21.57
CA ILE A 3 -2.03 6.37 -20.28
C ILE A 3 -2.38 7.35 -19.16
N TYR A 4 -3.22 6.93 -18.21
CA TYR A 4 -3.52 7.67 -16.98
C TYR A 4 -3.28 6.80 -15.75
N ASN A 5 -2.60 7.36 -14.75
CA ASN A 5 -2.33 6.72 -13.47
C ASN A 5 -3.40 7.10 -12.45
N VAL A 6 -4.27 6.15 -12.11
CA VAL A 6 -5.46 6.33 -11.27
C VAL A 6 -5.16 5.88 -9.84
N PHE A 7 -5.16 6.82 -8.90
CA PHE A 7 -4.89 6.53 -7.48
C PHE A 7 -5.54 7.57 -6.58
N ARG A 8 -5.44 7.41 -5.25
CA ARG A 8 -5.85 8.46 -4.31
C ARG A 8 -4.78 9.56 -4.26
N ARG A 9 -5.04 10.69 -4.91
CA ARG A 9 -4.10 11.83 -4.97
C ARG A 9 -4.15 12.68 -3.68
N ASP A 10 -3.57 12.17 -2.60
CA ASP A 10 -3.47 12.87 -1.31
C ASP A 10 -2.00 13.17 -0.94
N GLU A 11 -1.50 14.36 -1.31
CA GLU A 11 -0.16 14.84 -0.97
C GLU A 11 0.10 14.94 0.53
N SER A 12 -0.95 15.08 1.34
CA SER A 12 -0.80 15.11 2.79
C SER A 12 -0.79 13.71 3.42
N ASN A 13 -0.79 12.63 2.61
CA ASN A 13 -0.61 11.25 3.03
C ASN A 13 0.50 10.59 2.20
N ALA A 14 1.74 10.57 2.69
CA ALA A 14 2.87 9.95 1.96
C ALA A 14 2.60 8.50 1.53
N GLY A 15 1.83 7.76 2.32
CA GLY A 15 1.41 6.42 1.96
C GLY A 15 0.68 6.38 0.63
N ASP A 16 -0.38 7.17 0.46
CA ASP A 16 -1.12 7.21 -0.80
C ASP A 16 -0.34 7.94 -1.89
N TRP A 17 0.47 8.93 -1.52
CA TRP A 17 1.23 9.75 -2.45
C TRP A 17 2.35 9.00 -3.17
N TYR A 18 3.12 8.15 -2.48
CA TYR A 18 4.31 7.47 -3.02
C TYR A 18 4.09 6.03 -3.49
N SER A 19 2.90 5.50 -3.30
CA SER A 19 2.58 4.11 -3.65
C SER A 19 2.24 3.83 -5.13
N PRO A 20 1.84 4.79 -5.97
CA PRO A 20 1.57 4.52 -7.38
C PRO A 20 2.83 4.11 -8.17
N ALA A 21 2.70 3.13 -9.06
CA ALA A 21 3.81 2.56 -9.83
C ALA A 21 4.52 3.57 -10.76
N PHE A 22 3.81 4.57 -11.31
CA PHE A 22 4.38 5.53 -12.27
C PHE A 22 5.57 6.32 -11.75
N ARG A 23 5.70 6.42 -10.42
CA ARG A 23 6.87 7.05 -9.78
C ARG A 23 8.17 6.28 -10.00
N TYR A 24 8.06 4.97 -10.22
CA TYR A 24 9.20 4.05 -10.29
C TYR A 24 9.31 3.34 -11.65
N PHE A 25 8.28 3.47 -12.49
CA PHE A 25 8.21 2.88 -13.83
C PHE A 25 7.90 3.97 -14.88
N PRO A 26 8.94 4.59 -15.48
CA PRO A 26 8.78 5.75 -16.36
C PRO A 26 7.90 5.52 -17.59
N PHE A 27 7.81 4.28 -18.08
CA PHE A 27 6.98 3.93 -19.24
C PHE A 27 5.47 4.13 -19.01
N LEU A 28 5.03 4.31 -17.75
CA LEU A 28 3.64 4.61 -17.40
C LEU A 28 3.26 6.09 -17.60
N GLY A 29 4.22 6.94 -17.98
CA GLY A 29 3.98 8.37 -18.15
C GLY A 29 3.71 9.11 -16.83
N GLN A 30 3.30 10.38 -16.93
CA GLN A 30 3.11 11.28 -15.79
C GLN A 30 1.67 11.78 -15.62
N GLU A 31 0.77 11.39 -16.52
CA GLU A 31 -0.64 11.78 -16.45
C GLU A 31 -1.31 11.03 -15.29
N THR A 32 -2.02 11.76 -14.44
CA THR A 32 -2.64 11.21 -13.22
C THR A 32 -4.10 11.59 -13.10
N LEU A 33 -4.90 10.71 -12.51
CA LEU A 33 -6.28 10.97 -12.11
C LEU A 33 -6.47 10.62 -10.63
N ASP A 34 -7.13 11.50 -9.89
CA ASP A 34 -7.58 11.21 -8.54
C ASP A 34 -8.87 10.38 -8.58
N ILE A 35 -8.79 9.12 -8.18
CA ILE A 35 -9.91 8.18 -8.16
C ILE A 35 -11.12 8.69 -7.34
N ALA A 36 -10.92 9.64 -6.42
CA ALA A 36 -11.99 10.18 -5.60
C ALA A 36 -12.91 11.18 -6.32
N CYS A 37 -12.36 11.98 -7.23
CA CYS A 37 -13.05 13.17 -7.73
C CYS A 37 -12.91 13.37 -9.24
N ASP A 38 -11.85 12.86 -9.86
CA ASP A 38 -11.64 13.08 -11.28
C ASP A 38 -12.55 12.14 -12.09
N PRO A 39 -13.16 12.64 -13.19
CA PRO A 39 -13.98 11.81 -14.07
C PRO A 39 -13.11 10.78 -14.82
N ALA A 40 -13.76 9.72 -15.31
CA ALA A 40 -13.10 8.84 -16.27
C ALA A 40 -12.86 9.60 -17.60
N PRO A 41 -11.74 9.34 -18.30
CA PRO A 41 -11.52 9.92 -19.62
C PRO A 41 -12.66 9.62 -20.59
N GLU A 42 -12.91 10.55 -21.51
CA GLU A 42 -13.91 10.33 -22.57
C GLU A 42 -13.30 9.61 -23.77
N GLU A 43 -12.01 9.76 -23.98
CA GLU A 43 -11.23 9.12 -25.04
C GLU A 43 -10.81 7.69 -24.68
N PRO A 44 -10.52 6.83 -25.68
CA PRO A 44 -9.89 5.54 -25.43
C PRO A 44 -8.55 5.69 -24.71
N ALA A 45 -8.40 4.98 -23.59
CA ALA A 45 -7.31 5.19 -22.66
C ALA A 45 -6.85 3.88 -21.99
N ILE A 46 -5.60 3.88 -21.53
CA ILE A 46 -5.04 2.86 -20.66
C ILE A 46 -5.05 3.43 -19.24
N LEU A 47 -5.71 2.75 -18.30
CA LEU A 47 -5.88 3.23 -16.93
C LEU A 47 -5.13 2.32 -15.97
N ILE A 48 -4.13 2.87 -15.28
CA ILE A 48 -3.29 2.14 -14.32
C ILE A 48 -3.75 2.46 -12.90
N PHE A 49 -4.45 1.54 -12.28
CA PHE A 49 -4.97 1.68 -10.93
C PHE A 49 -3.95 1.17 -9.93
N GLY A 50 -3.67 1.90 -8.86
CA GLY A 50 -2.76 1.39 -7.84
C GLY A 50 -2.54 2.30 -6.66
N GLY A 51 -1.61 1.88 -5.82
CA GLY A 51 -1.07 2.71 -4.75
C GLY A 51 -1.99 2.92 -3.53
N GLY A 52 -2.98 2.05 -3.31
CA GLY A 52 -3.94 2.27 -2.23
C GLY A 52 -4.85 1.09 -1.91
N GLY A 53 -5.60 1.23 -0.82
CA GLY A 53 -6.67 0.31 -0.42
C GLY A 53 -7.94 0.61 -1.22
N LEU A 54 -7.90 0.41 -2.54
CA LEU A 54 -8.95 0.84 -3.45
C LEU A 54 -10.16 -0.10 -3.46
N ILE A 55 -10.03 -1.32 -2.93
CA ILE A 55 -11.14 -2.25 -2.76
C ILE A 55 -11.85 -1.89 -1.45
N SER A 56 -12.76 -0.93 -1.55
CA SER A 56 -13.50 -0.36 -0.41
C SER A 56 -14.97 -0.17 -0.78
N PRO A 57 -15.94 -0.59 0.06
CA PRO A 57 -17.37 -0.47 -0.20
C PRO A 57 -17.87 0.97 -0.02
N GLY A 58 -17.06 1.87 0.53
CA GLY A 58 -17.46 3.23 0.86
C GLY A 58 -16.40 4.30 0.59
N GLY A 59 -16.82 5.56 0.78
CA GLY A 59 -15.99 6.74 0.64
C GLY A 59 -15.72 7.12 -0.82
N SER A 60 -14.52 7.64 -1.06
CA SER A 60 -14.04 8.14 -2.35
C SER A 60 -13.96 7.08 -3.47
N PHE A 61 -14.07 5.80 -3.15
CA PHE A 61 -13.81 4.70 -4.09
C PHE A 61 -15.09 4.03 -4.60
N LYS A 62 -16.26 4.41 -4.07
CA LYS A 62 -17.58 3.82 -4.41
C LYS A 62 -17.90 3.84 -5.90
N ASP A 63 -17.35 4.81 -6.63
CA ASP A 63 -17.62 5.03 -8.04
C ASP A 63 -16.47 4.54 -8.93
N ILE A 64 -15.62 3.62 -8.48
CA ILE A 64 -14.52 3.05 -9.31
C ILE A 64 -15.06 2.44 -10.62
N HIS A 65 -16.30 1.94 -10.59
CA HIS A 65 -16.98 1.37 -11.74
C HIS A 65 -17.10 2.31 -12.94
N ARG A 66 -17.11 3.63 -12.71
CA ARG A 66 -17.21 4.64 -13.80
C ARG A 66 -16.05 4.57 -14.79
N PHE A 67 -14.92 4.02 -14.37
CA PHE A 67 -13.75 3.87 -15.24
C PHE A 67 -13.78 2.60 -16.10
N PHE A 68 -14.60 1.61 -15.74
CA PHE A 68 -14.70 0.35 -16.50
C PHE A 68 -15.70 0.51 -17.64
N ASN A 69 -15.18 0.53 -18.88
CA ASN A 69 -15.98 0.46 -20.11
C ASN A 69 -15.11 -0.05 -21.27
N ASP A 70 -15.74 -0.34 -22.41
CA ASP A 70 -15.08 -0.97 -23.56
C ASP A 70 -14.01 -0.11 -24.24
N ARG A 71 -13.96 1.20 -23.95
CA ARG A 71 -12.93 2.12 -24.48
C ARG A 71 -11.67 2.13 -23.61
N HIS A 72 -11.73 1.59 -22.39
CA HIS A 72 -10.64 1.65 -21.43
C HIS A 72 -9.98 0.29 -21.21
N HIS A 73 -8.64 0.29 -21.26
CA HIS A 73 -7.84 -0.85 -20.83
C HIS A 73 -7.41 -0.62 -19.38
N CYS A 74 -8.18 -1.17 -18.44
CA CYS A 74 -7.93 -1.02 -17.01
C CYS A 74 -6.92 -2.07 -16.52
N ILE A 75 -5.89 -1.65 -15.81
CA ILE A 75 -4.84 -2.48 -15.22
C ILE A 75 -4.73 -2.15 -13.74
N GLY A 76 -4.80 -3.16 -12.87
CA GLY A 76 -4.60 -2.99 -11.42
C GLY A 76 -3.18 -3.38 -11.03
N TRP A 77 -2.45 -2.48 -10.38
CA TRP A 77 -1.07 -2.66 -9.95
C TRP A 77 -0.93 -2.36 -8.45
N GLY A 78 -0.84 -3.43 -7.66
CA GLY A 78 -0.76 -3.33 -6.20
C GLY A 78 -2.02 -2.73 -5.59
N VAL A 79 -3.18 -3.09 -6.15
CA VAL A 79 -4.49 -2.72 -5.59
C VAL A 79 -4.67 -3.50 -4.28
N GLY A 80 -5.17 -2.85 -3.23
CA GLY A 80 -5.37 -3.50 -1.94
C GLY A 80 -6.80 -3.50 -1.45
N GLU A 81 -7.10 -4.53 -0.65
CA GLU A 81 -8.27 -4.63 0.20
C GLU A 81 -8.30 -3.50 1.25
N ASN A 82 -9.50 -2.96 1.51
CA ASN A 82 -9.81 -2.08 2.63
C ASN A 82 -11.34 -2.08 2.86
N TRP A 83 -11.96 -3.26 2.96
CA TRP A 83 -13.41 -3.39 2.91
C TRP A 83 -14.12 -2.92 4.17
N THR A 84 -13.64 -3.35 5.33
CA THR A 84 -14.25 -3.01 6.61
C THR A 84 -13.31 -2.14 7.43
N ILE A 85 -13.87 -1.11 8.06
CA ILE A 85 -13.13 -0.13 8.87
C ILE A 85 -13.91 0.10 10.17
N ASN A 86 -13.26 -0.08 11.32
CA ASN A 86 -13.77 0.35 12.62
C ASN A 86 -13.07 1.64 13.03
N MET A 87 -13.73 2.78 12.82
CA MET A 87 -13.21 4.10 13.21
C MET A 87 -13.53 4.45 14.67
N ASP A 88 -14.48 3.77 15.31
CA ASP A 88 -14.97 4.12 16.65
C ASP A 88 -14.02 3.58 17.73
N ASP A 89 -13.77 2.27 17.74
CA ASP A 89 -12.89 1.64 18.73
C ASP A 89 -11.42 1.61 18.27
N GLY A 90 -11.16 1.95 17.00
CA GLY A 90 -9.82 1.87 16.39
C GLY A 90 -9.25 0.45 16.34
N PHE A 91 -10.08 -0.57 16.55
CA PHE A 91 -9.73 -1.98 16.48
C PHE A 91 -10.77 -2.77 15.67
N TYR A 92 -10.30 -3.65 14.80
CA TYR A 92 -11.13 -4.54 14.01
C TYR A 92 -10.57 -5.96 14.10
N PRO A 93 -11.33 -6.95 14.63
CA PRO A 93 -10.86 -8.32 14.78
C PRO A 93 -10.65 -8.99 13.42
N LYS A 94 -9.89 -10.09 13.40
CA LYS A 94 -9.59 -10.84 12.16
C LYS A 94 -10.88 -11.30 11.49
N GLN A 95 -11.02 -10.95 10.21
CA GLN A 95 -12.12 -11.34 9.36
C GLN A 95 -11.59 -11.76 7.98
N PRO A 96 -12.37 -12.55 7.21
CA PRO A 96 -12.02 -12.86 5.83
C PRO A 96 -11.89 -11.57 4.99
N LEU A 97 -10.88 -11.53 4.12
CA LEU A 97 -10.73 -10.48 3.12
C LEU A 97 -11.84 -10.60 2.07
N HIS A 98 -12.31 -9.46 1.56
CA HIS A 98 -13.36 -9.42 0.55
C HIS A 98 -12.81 -8.94 -0.80
N TYR A 99 -12.99 -9.77 -1.83
CA TYR A 99 -12.57 -9.48 -3.20
C TYR A 99 -13.81 -9.46 -4.11
N PRO A 100 -14.28 -8.28 -4.52
CA PRO A 100 -15.53 -8.13 -5.28
C PRO A 100 -15.38 -8.55 -6.74
N GLU A 101 -16.50 -8.94 -7.36
CA GLU A 101 -16.55 -9.45 -8.73
C GLU A 101 -15.98 -8.48 -9.77
N TRP A 102 -16.09 -7.17 -9.54
CA TRP A 102 -15.62 -6.16 -10.48
C TRP A 102 -14.10 -6.16 -10.70
N LEU A 103 -13.33 -6.85 -9.86
CA LEU A 103 -11.91 -7.09 -10.09
C LEU A 103 -11.66 -7.83 -11.42
N SER A 104 -12.62 -8.63 -11.88
CA SER A 104 -12.55 -9.30 -13.18
C SER A 104 -12.57 -8.35 -14.40
N ASN A 105 -12.91 -7.07 -14.21
CA ASN A 105 -12.89 -6.07 -15.27
C ASN A 105 -11.47 -5.59 -15.62
N PHE A 106 -10.48 -5.88 -14.77
CA PHE A 106 -9.08 -5.57 -15.06
C PHE A 106 -8.51 -6.53 -16.12
N LYS A 107 -7.78 -5.96 -17.07
CA LYS A 107 -7.08 -6.73 -18.12
C LYS A 107 -5.81 -7.41 -17.58
N LEU A 108 -5.16 -6.76 -16.62
CA LEU A 108 -4.09 -7.30 -15.80
C LEU A 108 -4.33 -6.84 -14.37
N LEU A 109 -4.19 -7.74 -13.38
CA LEU A 109 -4.46 -7.42 -11.99
C LEU A 109 -3.40 -8.03 -11.08
N GLY A 110 -2.69 -7.15 -10.37
CA GLY A 110 -1.83 -7.48 -9.24
C GLY A 110 -2.39 -6.88 -7.95
N LEU A 111 -2.51 -7.70 -6.91
CA LEU A 111 -2.99 -7.29 -5.59
C LEU A 111 -1.85 -7.26 -4.58
N ARG A 112 -1.87 -6.27 -3.68
CA ARG A 112 -0.81 -6.11 -2.66
C ARG A 112 -1.02 -6.97 -1.41
N ASP A 113 -2.17 -7.63 -1.30
CA ASP A 113 -2.50 -8.50 -0.19
C ASP A 113 -1.88 -9.88 -0.45
N PHE A 114 -1.25 -10.51 0.55
CA PHE A 114 -0.57 -11.79 0.43
C PHE A 114 -1.56 -12.95 0.20
N CYS A 115 -2.65 -12.98 0.96
CA CYS A 115 -3.70 -13.98 0.87
C CYS A 115 -4.77 -13.58 -0.16
N ASN A 116 -4.38 -13.44 -1.43
CA ASN A 116 -5.25 -12.98 -2.51
C ASN A 116 -5.42 -14.05 -3.62
N PRO A 117 -6.55 -14.07 -4.35
CA PRO A 117 -6.80 -15.06 -5.41
C PRO A 117 -6.18 -14.69 -6.77
N TYR A 118 -5.43 -13.60 -6.86
CA TYR A 118 -4.80 -13.07 -8.07
C TYR A 118 -3.26 -13.06 -7.90
N GLU A 119 -2.56 -12.42 -8.83
CA GLU A 119 -1.11 -12.24 -8.74
C GLU A 119 -0.74 -11.32 -7.57
N HIS A 120 0.20 -11.73 -6.73
CA HIS A 120 0.70 -10.89 -5.65
C HIS A 120 1.69 -9.85 -6.19
N VAL A 121 1.36 -8.57 -6.04
CA VAL A 121 2.19 -7.44 -6.44
C VAL A 121 2.19 -6.43 -5.29
N PRO A 122 3.25 -6.38 -4.47
CA PRO A 122 3.29 -5.52 -3.29
C PRO A 122 3.41 -4.05 -3.71
N CYS A 123 3.25 -3.15 -2.74
CA CYS A 123 3.26 -1.72 -3.01
C CYS A 123 4.59 -1.25 -3.66
N ALA A 124 4.49 -0.49 -4.75
CA ALA A 124 5.63 -0.03 -5.54
C ALA A 124 6.57 0.93 -4.77
N SER A 125 6.13 1.46 -3.61
CA SER A 125 6.99 2.29 -2.75
C SER A 125 8.28 1.58 -2.30
N CYS A 126 8.38 0.24 -2.41
CA CYS A 126 9.65 -0.48 -2.19
C CYS A 126 10.81 -0.04 -3.09
N PHE A 127 10.57 0.66 -4.19
CA PHE A 127 11.62 1.25 -5.04
C PHE A 127 12.16 2.59 -4.54
N HIS A 128 11.59 3.18 -3.49
CA HIS A 128 12.09 4.44 -2.96
C HIS A 128 13.51 4.28 -2.44
N GLU A 129 14.40 5.21 -2.80
CA GLU A 129 15.85 5.13 -2.49
C GLU A 129 16.17 5.15 -0.98
N ALA A 130 15.23 5.65 -0.17
CA ALA A 130 15.34 5.61 1.28
C ALA A 130 15.50 4.18 1.82
N PHE A 131 14.96 3.17 1.13
CA PHE A 131 15.13 1.77 1.54
C PHE A 131 16.52 1.20 1.25
N ASP A 132 17.38 1.93 0.52
CA ASP A 132 18.75 1.52 0.22
C ASP A 132 19.78 2.09 1.22
N GLN A 133 19.31 2.82 2.24
CA GLN A 133 20.13 3.39 3.30
C GLN A 133 20.19 2.48 4.53
N ASP A 134 21.32 2.53 5.24
CA ASP A 134 21.43 1.95 6.58
C ASP A 134 20.99 3.00 7.63
N TYR A 135 20.24 2.56 8.64
CA TYR A 135 19.76 3.41 9.72
C TYR A 135 20.21 2.89 11.07
N GLU A 136 20.89 3.74 11.85
CA GLU A 136 21.27 3.43 13.22
C GLU A 136 20.02 3.38 14.11
N VAL A 137 19.90 2.32 14.91
CA VAL A 137 18.82 2.19 15.89
C VAL A 137 19.06 3.15 17.06
N GLN A 138 18.15 4.09 17.24
CA GLN A 138 18.16 5.10 18.30
C GLN A 138 17.06 4.84 19.34
N HIS A 139 16.05 4.05 18.98
CA HIS A 139 14.88 3.78 19.81
C HIS A 139 14.55 2.28 19.79
N GLU A 140 14.30 1.71 20.96
CA GLU A 140 13.82 0.32 21.07
C GLU A 140 12.42 0.17 20.44
N VAL A 141 11.55 1.17 20.66
CA VAL A 141 10.18 1.18 20.15
C VAL A 141 9.83 2.54 19.55
N GLY A 142 9.25 2.52 18.36
CA GLY A 142 8.63 3.68 17.72
C GLY A 142 7.18 3.41 17.33
N ILE A 143 6.36 4.46 17.34
CA ILE A 143 4.96 4.36 16.94
C ILE A 143 4.75 5.05 15.61
N TYR A 144 4.36 4.29 14.59
CA TYR A 144 4.08 4.83 13.26
C TYR A 144 2.59 4.75 12.94
N GLN A 145 1.95 5.89 12.75
CA GLN A 145 0.49 6.00 12.82
C GLN A 145 -0.15 6.23 11.46
N HIS A 146 -1.38 5.76 11.31
CA HIS A 146 -2.24 6.23 10.24
C HIS A 146 -2.53 7.73 10.43
N LYS A 147 -2.64 8.48 9.33
CA LYS A 147 -2.78 9.94 9.32
C LYS A 147 -3.93 10.47 10.20
N ARG A 148 -5.03 9.71 10.31
CA ARG A 148 -6.25 10.12 11.02
C ARG A 148 -6.55 9.28 12.26
N MET A 149 -5.88 8.14 12.43
CA MET A 149 -6.13 7.20 13.52
C MET A 149 -4.87 7.12 14.36
N HIS A 150 -4.87 7.78 15.50
CA HIS A 150 -3.70 7.84 16.37
C HIS A 150 -3.77 6.73 17.43
N LEU A 151 -2.64 6.08 17.66
CA LEU A 151 -2.41 5.15 18.75
C LEU A 151 -1.95 5.87 20.03
N PRO A 152 -2.18 5.28 21.21
CA PRO A 152 -1.60 5.76 22.46
C PRO A 152 -0.07 5.78 22.38
N LYS A 153 0.56 6.94 22.62
CA LYS A 153 2.01 7.08 22.43
C LYS A 153 2.85 6.44 23.56
N LYS A 154 2.29 6.30 24.77
CA LYS A 154 2.91 5.69 25.96
C LYS A 154 4.39 6.10 26.22
N GLY A 155 4.78 7.33 25.84
CA GLY A 155 6.15 7.85 26.01
C GLY A 155 7.13 7.52 24.87
N PHE A 156 6.72 6.77 23.86
CA PHE A 156 7.53 6.44 22.70
C PHE A 156 7.51 7.56 21.64
N PRO A 157 8.61 7.73 20.87
CA PRO A 157 8.62 8.63 19.73
C PRO A 157 7.60 8.16 18.70
N ALA A 158 6.94 9.12 18.04
CA ALA A 158 5.84 8.82 17.14
C ALA A 158 5.84 9.71 15.91
N LEU A 159 5.58 9.09 14.76
CA LEU A 159 5.36 9.76 13.48
C LEU A 159 4.12 9.18 12.80
N SER A 160 3.66 9.78 11.70
CA SER A 160 2.50 9.28 10.97
C SER A 160 2.64 9.43 9.45
N ASN A 161 1.66 8.87 8.75
CA ASN A 161 1.49 9.09 7.32
C ASN A 161 1.25 10.56 6.93
N ASN A 162 0.97 11.47 7.86
CA ASN A 162 0.75 12.88 7.55
C ASN A 162 1.98 13.54 6.90
N GLY A 163 1.78 14.35 5.85
CA GLY A 163 2.86 14.96 5.06
C GLY A 163 3.43 14.04 3.96
N ALA A 164 4.27 14.62 3.09
CA ALA A 164 4.84 13.98 1.90
C ALA A 164 6.37 13.75 1.97
N ASP A 165 7.00 13.92 3.11
CA ASP A 165 8.42 13.58 3.23
C ASP A 165 8.57 12.07 3.47
N MET A 166 8.87 11.35 2.39
CA MET A 166 9.12 9.90 2.47
C MET A 166 10.43 9.59 3.18
N ASN A 167 11.47 10.42 2.98
CA ASN A 167 12.78 10.21 3.60
C ASN A 167 12.70 10.34 5.11
N GLU A 168 11.97 11.34 5.63
CA GLU A 168 11.71 11.50 7.05
C GLU A 168 11.02 10.26 7.65
N LYS A 169 9.99 9.74 6.96
CA LYS A 169 9.20 8.59 7.44
C LYS A 169 10.03 7.33 7.49
N ILE A 170 10.79 7.06 6.43
CA ILE A 170 11.64 5.87 6.36
C ILE A 170 12.81 5.99 7.34
N ALA A 171 13.39 7.18 7.52
CA ALA A 171 14.43 7.41 8.53
C ALA A 171 13.92 7.20 9.96
N PHE A 172 12.71 7.67 10.28
CA PHE A 172 12.07 7.41 11.58
C PHE A 172 11.82 5.92 11.82
N ILE A 173 11.26 5.21 10.82
CA ILE A 173 11.05 3.76 10.93
C ILE A 173 12.40 3.04 11.07
N GLY A 174 13.40 3.48 10.29
CA GLY A 174 14.76 2.97 10.30
C GLY A 174 15.49 3.14 11.63
N SER A 175 15.20 4.23 12.36
CA SER A 175 15.83 4.49 13.67
C SER A 175 15.21 3.71 14.83
N CYS A 176 14.19 2.91 14.59
CA CYS A 176 13.55 2.08 15.61
C CYS A 176 13.94 0.59 15.44
N GLU A 177 14.00 -0.16 16.55
CA GLU A 177 14.10 -1.63 16.50
C GLU A 177 12.73 -2.26 16.25
N THR A 178 11.72 -1.83 17.00
CA THR A 178 10.33 -2.30 16.91
C THR A 178 9.39 -1.17 16.53
N ILE A 179 8.46 -1.47 15.62
CA ILE A 179 7.41 -0.55 15.18
C ILE A 179 6.05 -1.06 15.63
N VAL A 180 5.36 -0.24 16.41
CA VAL A 180 3.93 -0.41 16.71
C VAL A 180 3.14 0.48 15.77
N THR A 181 2.24 -0.09 14.99
CA THR A 181 1.60 0.65 13.92
C THR A 181 0.17 0.22 13.63
N ASN A 182 -0.68 1.20 13.33
CA ASN A 182 -2.01 0.99 12.76
C ASN A 182 -2.06 1.49 11.31
N SER A 183 -0.95 1.45 10.58
CA SER A 183 -0.87 1.91 9.19
C SER A 183 -0.40 0.77 8.29
N TYR A 184 -1.08 0.53 7.16
CA TYR A 184 -0.61 -0.42 6.14
C TYR A 184 0.84 -0.10 5.74
N HIS A 185 1.12 1.17 5.46
CA HIS A 185 2.45 1.62 5.06
C HIS A 185 3.44 1.56 6.21
N GLY A 186 2.99 1.76 7.46
CA GLY A 186 3.84 1.54 8.63
C GLY A 186 4.34 0.11 8.72
N ILE A 187 3.44 -0.86 8.54
CA ILE A 187 3.80 -2.28 8.54
C ILE A 187 4.71 -2.58 7.37
N TYR A 188 4.27 -2.26 6.16
CA TYR A 188 4.99 -2.60 4.94
C TYR A 188 6.41 -2.03 4.95
N TRP A 189 6.58 -0.73 5.24
CA TRP A 189 7.90 -0.09 5.26
C TRP A 189 8.79 -0.59 6.40
N ALA A 190 8.22 -0.89 7.57
CA ALA A 190 8.97 -1.50 8.66
C ALA A 190 9.49 -2.90 8.28
N LEU A 191 8.68 -3.73 7.61
CA LEU A 191 9.10 -5.03 7.11
C LEU A 191 10.19 -4.90 6.03
N LEU A 192 10.09 -3.94 5.11
CA LEU A 192 11.15 -3.67 4.12
C LEU A 192 12.50 -3.30 4.76
N LEU A 193 12.47 -2.64 5.92
CA LEU A 193 13.65 -2.26 6.70
C LEU A 193 14.07 -3.33 7.72
N GLY A 194 13.39 -4.48 7.76
CA GLY A 194 13.71 -5.57 8.68
C GLY A 194 13.40 -5.32 10.13
N LYS A 195 12.46 -4.42 10.42
CA LYS A 195 12.07 -4.09 11.79
C LYS A 195 11.10 -5.12 12.34
N LYS A 196 11.09 -5.27 13.66
CA LYS A 196 10.03 -6.01 14.35
C LYS A 196 8.74 -5.20 14.26
N VAL A 197 7.60 -5.85 14.03
CA VAL A 197 6.33 -5.14 13.84
C VAL A 197 5.22 -5.69 14.72
N ILE A 198 4.52 -4.79 15.42
CA ILE A 198 3.20 -5.04 15.99
C ILE A 198 2.16 -4.25 15.19
N SER A 199 1.18 -4.97 14.65
CA SER A 199 0.04 -4.37 13.97
C SER A 199 -1.12 -4.14 14.94
N VAL A 200 -1.68 -2.94 14.91
CA VAL A 200 -2.93 -2.59 15.59
C VAL A 200 -4.02 -2.38 14.54
N PRO A 201 -4.77 -3.42 14.18
CA PRO A 201 -5.64 -3.40 13.01
C PRO A 201 -6.93 -2.64 13.32
N PHE A 202 -7.22 -1.56 12.56
CA PHE A 202 -8.52 -0.88 12.58
C PHE A 202 -9.40 -1.22 11.36
N ALA A 203 -8.90 -2.06 10.46
CA ALA A 203 -9.55 -2.41 9.20
C ALA A 203 -9.24 -3.86 8.76
N SER A 204 -9.98 -4.40 7.80
CA SER A 204 -9.74 -5.76 7.29
C SER A 204 -8.38 -5.93 6.58
N LYS A 205 -7.91 -4.89 5.87
CA LYS A 205 -6.65 -4.89 5.11
C LYS A 205 -5.41 -5.39 5.84
N PHE A 206 -5.37 -5.19 7.16
CA PHE A 206 -4.21 -5.53 7.97
C PHE A 206 -3.94 -7.04 7.98
N TYR A 207 -5.01 -7.83 7.88
CA TYR A 207 -4.94 -9.29 7.85
C TYR A 207 -4.51 -9.86 6.48
N GLY A 208 -4.37 -9.00 5.48
CA GLY A 208 -3.86 -9.35 4.16
C GLY A 208 -2.39 -9.03 3.95
N ILE A 209 -1.67 -8.42 4.90
CA ILE A 209 -0.30 -7.93 4.66
C ILE A 209 0.73 -9.06 4.75
N SER A 210 0.68 -9.83 5.85
CA SER A 210 1.56 -10.98 6.08
C SER A 210 0.86 -11.96 7.03
N PRO A 211 0.95 -13.29 6.80
CA PRO A 211 0.38 -14.28 7.70
C PRO A 211 1.08 -14.33 9.06
N ASP A 212 2.33 -13.91 9.14
CA ASP A 212 3.18 -14.02 10.34
C ASP A 212 3.14 -12.76 11.22
N LEU A 213 2.27 -11.80 10.87
CA LEU A 213 2.19 -10.54 11.59
C LEU A 213 1.46 -10.68 12.93
N THR A 214 2.10 -10.25 14.00
CA THR A 214 1.46 -10.14 15.32
C THR A 214 0.46 -8.98 15.31
N HIS A 215 -0.79 -9.29 15.66
CA HIS A 215 -1.86 -8.30 15.79
C HIS A 215 -2.29 -8.14 17.25
N CYS A 216 -2.31 -6.91 17.74
CA CYS A 216 -2.75 -6.57 19.09
C CYS A 216 -3.88 -5.53 19.08
N PRO A 217 -4.81 -5.56 20.03
CA PRO A 217 -5.72 -4.43 20.24
C PRO A 217 -4.97 -3.23 20.86
N PRO A 218 -5.47 -1.98 20.67
CA PRO A 218 -4.78 -0.78 21.13
C PRO A 218 -4.65 -0.66 22.66
N TRP A 219 -5.49 -1.35 23.43
CA TRP A 219 -5.45 -1.37 24.90
C TRP A 219 -4.53 -2.44 25.49
N ASP A 220 -4.11 -3.44 24.70
CA ASP A 220 -3.29 -4.57 25.17
C ASP A 220 -2.25 -4.94 24.11
N ILE A 221 -1.23 -4.08 24.02
CA ILE A 221 -0.13 -4.19 23.05
C ILE A 221 1.01 -4.95 23.72
N ASP A 222 1.27 -6.16 23.24
CA ASP A 222 2.41 -6.97 23.61
C ASP A 222 3.56 -6.71 22.63
N ILE A 223 4.55 -5.92 23.07
CA ILE A 223 5.71 -5.52 22.24
C ILE A 223 6.68 -6.71 22.10
N ASP A 224 6.76 -7.58 23.10
CA ASP A 224 7.70 -8.71 23.10
C ASP A 224 7.30 -9.79 22.10
N ALA A 225 6.03 -9.80 21.68
CA ALA A 225 5.51 -10.67 20.61
C ALA A 225 5.87 -10.18 19.19
N ALA A 226 6.61 -9.07 19.05
CA ALA A 226 6.93 -8.50 17.74
C ALA A 226 7.97 -9.35 17.00
N GLN A 227 7.69 -9.62 15.72
CA GLN A 227 8.58 -10.41 14.86
C GLN A 227 9.10 -9.56 13.72
N ALA A 228 10.36 -9.79 13.35
CA ALA A 228 10.98 -9.25 12.16
C ALA A 228 11.02 -10.33 11.06
N PRO A 229 11.10 -9.94 9.78
CA PRO A 229 11.39 -10.89 8.71
C PRO A 229 12.71 -11.64 8.95
N GLU A 230 12.77 -12.93 8.61
CA GLU A 230 13.98 -13.74 8.75
C GLU A 230 15.17 -13.19 7.92
N ASP A 231 14.91 -12.76 6.69
CA ASP A 231 15.88 -12.05 5.84
C ASP A 231 15.25 -10.76 5.27
N PRO A 232 15.46 -9.61 5.92
CA PRO A 232 14.95 -8.33 5.44
C PRO A 232 15.41 -7.94 4.04
N LYS A 233 16.67 -8.24 3.70
CA LYS A 233 17.22 -7.90 2.38
C LYS A 233 16.60 -8.77 1.31
N ALA A 234 16.29 -10.03 1.61
CA ALA A 234 15.50 -10.87 0.71
C ALA A 234 14.09 -10.33 0.51
N TYR A 235 13.41 -9.91 1.58
CA TYR A 235 12.05 -9.37 1.48
C TYR A 235 11.95 -8.11 0.61
N LEU A 236 12.86 -7.14 0.79
CA LEU A 236 12.93 -5.96 -0.08
C LEU A 236 13.21 -6.32 -1.54
N ARG A 237 14.15 -7.24 -1.79
CA ARG A 237 14.46 -7.72 -3.16
C ARG A 237 13.26 -8.40 -3.80
N GLU A 238 12.58 -9.29 -3.07
CA GLU A 238 11.39 -10.00 -3.54
C GLU A 238 10.29 -9.02 -3.93
N CYS A 239 10.00 -8.04 -3.07
CA CYS A 239 8.99 -7.01 -3.34
C CYS A 239 9.29 -6.23 -4.63
N ARG A 240 10.57 -5.88 -4.85
CA ARG A 240 11.03 -5.21 -6.07
C ARG A 240 10.95 -6.14 -7.29
N ASP A 241 11.30 -7.41 -7.15
CA ASP A 241 11.30 -8.37 -8.25
C ASP A 241 9.88 -8.72 -8.71
N LEU A 242 8.94 -8.91 -7.78
CA LEU A 242 7.51 -9.08 -8.11
C LEU A 242 6.97 -7.88 -8.89
N ASN A 243 7.28 -6.66 -8.46
CA ASN A 243 6.89 -5.46 -9.20
C ASN A 243 7.55 -5.36 -10.59
N LYS A 244 8.84 -5.71 -10.73
CA LYS A 244 9.51 -5.74 -12.05
C LYS A 244 8.87 -6.77 -12.98
N GLN A 245 8.53 -7.96 -12.45
CA GLN A 245 7.89 -9.01 -13.22
C GLN A 245 6.52 -8.56 -13.71
N PHE A 246 5.69 -7.99 -12.83
CA PHE A 246 4.40 -7.42 -13.22
C PHE A 246 4.57 -6.28 -14.22
N GLY A 247 5.55 -5.39 -14.00
CA GLY A 247 5.85 -4.28 -14.91
C GLY A 247 6.21 -4.72 -16.32
N LYS A 248 6.97 -5.81 -16.49
CA LYS A 248 7.24 -6.40 -17.82
C LYS A 248 5.96 -6.87 -18.53
N LYS A 249 5.01 -7.45 -17.79
CA LYS A 249 3.70 -7.86 -18.34
C LYS A 249 2.91 -6.64 -18.80
N VAL A 250 2.86 -5.60 -17.97
CA VAL A 250 2.17 -4.34 -18.29
C VAL A 250 2.80 -3.65 -19.51
N GLU A 251 4.13 -3.52 -19.56
CA GLU A 251 4.85 -2.90 -20.68
C GLU A 251 4.62 -3.68 -21.99
N SER A 252 4.66 -5.01 -21.93
CA SER A 252 4.37 -5.88 -23.09
C SER A 252 2.94 -5.69 -23.59
N TYR A 253 1.98 -5.65 -22.66
CA TYR A 253 0.56 -5.45 -22.99
C TYR A 253 0.30 -4.07 -23.60
N ILE A 254 0.88 -3.01 -23.04
CA ILE A 254 0.79 -1.64 -23.60
C ILE A 254 1.40 -1.59 -25.00
N SER A 255 2.53 -2.26 -25.21
CA SER A 255 3.21 -2.30 -26.52
C SER A 255 2.35 -2.98 -27.59
N GLN A 256 1.62 -4.05 -27.24
CA GLN A 256 0.70 -4.74 -28.14
C GLN A 256 -0.50 -3.85 -28.55
N LEU A 257 -0.95 -2.96 -27.68
CA LEU A 257 -2.07 -2.04 -27.96
C LEU A 257 -1.67 -0.85 -28.86
N ASN A 258 -0.38 -0.60 -29.01
CA ASN A 258 0.15 0.49 -29.84
C ASN A 258 0.66 0.01 -31.22
N GLN A 259 0.57 -1.31 -31.49
CA GLN A 259 0.81 -1.91 -32.81
C GLN A 259 -0.49 -1.92 -33.61
#